data_AF-A0A1E7RPN6-F1
#
_entry.id   AF-A0A1E7RPN6-F1
#
_cell.length_a   1.000
_cell.length_b   1.000
_cell.length_c   1.000
_cell.angle_alpha   90.00
_cell.angle_beta   90.00
_cell.angle_gamma   90.00
#
_symmetry.space_group_name_H-M   'P 1'
#
loop_
_entity.id
_entity.type
_entity.pdbx_description
1 polymer ?
#
loop_
_entity_poly.entity_id
_entity_poly.type
_entity_poly.pdbx_seq_one_letter_code
_entity_poly.pdbx_strand_id
1 'polypeptide(L)'
;MVAGQAGNPLKGVALHDTALTSVQLALDRLVCTVEVEGSGGQMPKGERVVITCQGLHSFFASFNFAEMLDNAWPGNVQDGHYYASGLFRAYVTGGMLEAGATNLTLGDSTPLDDSDSGESMPVLLSDYKALYDVDFDFGFLQHVGILPALGMVTAHVLMRVGDLSSDLVPAVLSFYGVKSCNLRLDVAAMRDSVRFGNIASLRVNVKGGIVWIYCREGFVEVVAEQVMLRKFG
;
A
#
# COMPACT_ATOMS: atom_id res chain seq x y z
N MET A 1 27.37 27.60 1.86
CA MET A 1 26.23 27.49 2.79
C MET A 1 26.07 26.02 3.10
N VAL A 2 26.31 25.62 4.35
CA VAL A 2 26.21 24.22 4.79
C VAL A 2 24.73 23.91 4.94
N ALA A 3 24.21 22.95 4.19
CA ALA A 3 22.86 22.43 4.38
C ALA A 3 22.76 21.92 5.82
N GLY A 4 21.91 22.56 6.62
CA GLY A 4 21.64 22.12 7.98
C GLY A 4 21.19 20.66 7.94
N GLN A 5 21.81 19.82 8.77
CA GLN A 5 21.29 18.49 9.06
C GLN A 5 19.84 18.64 9.54
N ALA A 6 18.88 18.38 8.64
CA ALA A 6 17.54 18.03 9.09
C ALA A 6 17.71 16.83 10.01
N GLY A 7 17.37 16.98 11.29
CA GLY A 7 17.46 15.89 12.25
C GLY A 7 16.62 14.70 11.79
N ASN A 8 16.94 13.49 12.27
CA ASN A 8 16.12 12.31 12.02
C ASN A 8 14.65 12.65 12.39
N PRO A 9 13.70 12.69 11.44
CA PRO A 9 12.34 13.11 11.73
C PRO A 9 11.62 12.13 12.65
N LEU A 10 12.05 10.86 12.71
CA LEU A 10 11.55 9.86 13.66
C LEU A 10 12.14 10.02 15.07
N LYS A 11 13.00 11.02 15.31
CA LYS A 11 13.62 11.21 16.63
C LYS A 11 12.54 11.49 17.67
N GLY A 12 12.33 10.54 18.57
CA GLY A 12 11.32 10.62 19.63
C GLY A 12 10.03 9.86 19.33
N VAL A 13 9.88 9.30 18.11
CA VAL A 13 8.81 8.35 17.81
C VAL A 13 9.29 6.96 18.17
N ALA A 14 8.67 6.37 19.19
CA ALA A 14 8.91 4.99 19.56
C ALA A 14 8.02 4.06 18.74
N LEU A 15 8.58 3.44 17.71
CA LEU A 15 7.86 2.50 16.84
C LEU A 15 7.85 1.07 17.38
N HIS A 16 8.76 0.73 18.30
CA HIS A 16 8.79 -0.58 18.95
C HIS A 16 7.49 -0.82 19.75
N ASP A 17 6.92 -2.02 19.63
CA ASP A 17 5.64 -2.41 20.22
C ASP A 17 4.46 -1.51 19.78
N THR A 18 4.46 -1.00 18.55
CA THR A 18 3.29 -0.33 17.96
C THR A 18 2.52 -1.25 17.01
N ALA A 19 1.28 -0.88 16.71
CA ALA A 19 0.42 -1.54 15.74
C ALA A 19 0.57 -0.88 14.39
N LEU A 20 0.97 -1.62 13.35
CA LEU A 20 0.82 -1.16 11.98
C LEU A 20 -0.67 -1.20 11.61
N THR A 21 -1.30 -0.03 11.50
CA THR A 21 -2.74 0.08 11.25
C THR A 21 -3.04 0.21 9.76
N SER A 22 -2.27 1.01 9.03
CA SER A 22 -2.43 1.17 7.60
C SER A 22 -1.13 1.51 6.86
N VAL A 23 -1.04 1.06 5.62
CA VAL A 23 -0.04 1.52 4.64
C VAL A 23 -0.78 1.93 3.39
N GLN A 24 -0.60 3.17 2.96
CA GLN A 24 -1.20 3.72 1.73
C GLN A 24 -0.08 4.13 0.78
N LEU A 25 -0.15 3.67 -0.45
CA LEU A 25 0.81 3.96 -1.50
C LEU A 25 0.09 4.63 -2.66
N ALA A 26 0.38 5.91 -2.91
CA ALA A 26 -0.14 6.67 -4.04
C ALA A 26 0.99 6.91 -5.06
N LEU A 27 1.00 6.13 -6.14
CA LEU A 27 2.04 6.15 -7.17
C LEU A 27 1.96 7.38 -8.07
N ASP A 28 0.75 7.90 -8.28
CA ASP A 28 0.49 9.13 -9.04
C ASP A 28 0.97 10.39 -8.32
N ARG A 29 0.84 10.40 -6.98
CA ARG A 29 1.29 11.49 -6.10
C ARG A 29 2.72 11.30 -5.60
N LEU A 30 3.33 10.14 -5.83
CA LEU A 30 4.65 9.74 -5.32
C LEU A 30 4.73 9.85 -3.78
N VAL A 31 3.70 9.33 -3.09
CA VAL A 31 3.59 9.38 -1.63
C VAL A 31 3.34 7.97 -1.08
N CYS A 32 4.01 7.67 0.03
CA CYS A 32 3.63 6.56 0.89
C CYS A 32 3.30 7.10 2.28
N THR A 33 2.20 6.65 2.85
CA THR A 33 1.76 6.98 4.20
C THR A 33 1.67 5.71 5.02
N VAL A 34 2.27 5.72 6.21
CA VAL A 34 2.28 4.59 7.14
C VAL A 34 1.70 5.10 8.46
N GLU A 35 0.62 4.48 8.88
CA GLU A 35 -0.03 4.79 10.16
C GLU A 35 0.31 3.70 11.16
N VAL A 36 0.73 4.14 12.34
CA VAL A 36 0.94 3.28 13.50
C VAL A 36 0.14 3.77 14.70
N GLU A 37 -0.31 2.84 15.53
CA GLU A 37 -1.01 3.11 16.78
C GLU A 37 -0.25 2.51 17.97
N GLY A 38 -0.15 3.22 19.08
CA GLY A 38 0.49 2.70 20.28
C GLY A 38 -0.27 1.50 20.86
N SER A 39 0.45 0.43 21.21
CA SER A 39 -0.13 -0.75 21.88
C SER A 39 -0.02 -0.69 23.42
N GLY A 40 0.76 0.26 23.92
CA GLY A 40 1.21 0.37 25.32
C GLY A 40 2.74 0.33 25.40
N GLY A 41 3.34 0.99 26.39
CA GLY A 41 4.80 1.08 26.53
C GLY A 41 5.33 2.47 26.19
N GLN A 42 6.21 2.57 25.19
CA GLN A 42 6.85 3.83 24.80
C GLN A 42 5.90 4.79 24.06
N MET A 43 4.90 4.24 23.38
CA MET A 43 3.79 4.98 22.79
C MET A 43 2.48 4.62 23.53
N PRO A 44 1.77 5.60 24.10
CA PRO A 44 0.49 5.38 24.77
C PRO A 44 -0.53 4.65 23.91
N LYS A 45 -1.33 3.80 24.55
CA LYS A 45 -2.37 3.04 23.85
C LYS A 45 -3.37 3.98 23.20
N GLY A 46 -3.61 3.81 21.90
CA GLY A 46 -4.54 4.63 21.11
C GLY A 46 -3.97 5.95 20.60
N GLU A 47 -2.75 6.31 20.99
CA GLU A 47 -2.02 7.39 20.31
C GLU A 47 -1.68 6.92 18.89
N ARG A 48 -1.76 7.83 17.92
CA ARG A 48 -1.51 7.54 16.50
C ARG A 48 -0.47 8.46 15.93
N VAL A 49 0.39 7.91 15.09
CA VAL A 49 1.37 8.67 14.33
C VAL A 49 1.26 8.29 12.87
N VAL A 50 1.19 9.31 12.01
CA VAL A 50 1.24 9.14 10.56
C VAL A 50 2.63 9.54 10.07
N ILE A 51 3.29 8.59 9.42
CA ILE A 51 4.60 8.75 8.77
C ILE A 51 4.35 8.92 7.28
N THR A 52 4.66 10.08 6.72
CA THR A 52 4.47 10.37 5.30
C THR A 52 5.82 10.49 4.60
N CYS A 53 6.06 9.60 3.65
CA CYS A 53 7.21 9.57 2.75
C CYS A 53 6.83 10.25 1.43
N GLN A 54 7.37 11.45 1.17
CA GLN A 54 7.07 12.26 -0.02
C GLN A 54 8.19 12.20 -1.06
N GLY A 55 7.83 12.25 -2.34
CA GLY A 55 8.79 12.10 -3.43
C GLY A 55 9.35 10.69 -3.45
N LEU A 56 8.45 9.71 -3.38
CA LEU A 56 8.73 8.29 -3.35
C LEU A 56 9.37 7.84 -4.66
N HIS A 57 10.50 7.13 -4.58
CA HIS A 57 11.22 6.60 -5.73
C HIS A 57 11.36 5.08 -5.70
N SER A 58 11.23 4.44 -4.52
CA SER A 58 11.24 2.99 -4.39
C SER A 58 10.35 2.56 -3.24
N PHE A 59 9.69 1.41 -3.38
CA PHE A 59 8.85 0.85 -2.34
C PHE A 59 9.01 -0.68 -2.26
N PHE A 60 9.12 -1.19 -1.04
CA PHE A 60 9.12 -2.61 -0.76
C PHE A 60 8.24 -2.88 0.46
N ALA A 61 7.41 -3.91 0.38
CA ALA A 61 6.66 -4.41 1.53
C ALA A 61 6.52 -5.92 1.41
N SER A 62 6.70 -6.64 2.51
CA SER A 62 6.40 -8.06 2.61
C SER A 62 5.73 -8.29 3.95
N PHE A 63 4.50 -8.78 3.93
CA PHE A 63 3.70 -9.00 5.13
C PHE A 63 3.11 -10.41 5.12
N ASN A 64 3.37 -11.17 6.17
CA ASN A 64 2.62 -12.36 6.53
C ASN A 64 1.54 -11.96 7.54
N PHE A 65 0.30 -11.88 7.08
CA PHE A 65 -0.82 -11.40 7.88
C PHE A 65 -1.18 -12.36 9.00
N ALA A 66 -1.01 -13.68 8.81
CA ALA A 66 -1.26 -14.65 9.87
C ALA A 66 -0.30 -14.42 11.06
N GLU A 67 0.98 -14.17 10.79
CA GLU A 67 1.95 -13.81 11.83
C GLU A 67 1.62 -12.47 12.51
N MET A 68 1.21 -11.47 11.72
CA MET A 68 0.88 -10.14 12.26
C MET A 68 -0.37 -10.13 13.12
N LEU A 69 -1.41 -10.88 12.73
CA LEU A 69 -2.72 -10.87 13.37
C LEU A 69 -2.81 -11.87 14.52
N ASP A 70 -2.34 -13.10 14.31
CA ASP A 70 -2.55 -14.18 15.28
C ASP A 70 -1.50 -14.14 16.40
N ASN A 71 -0.28 -13.70 16.09
CA ASN A 71 0.85 -13.82 17.02
C ASN A 71 1.33 -12.49 17.62
N ALA A 72 1.02 -11.35 17.00
CA ALA A 72 1.64 -10.08 17.35
C ALA A 72 0.70 -8.88 17.43
N TRP A 73 -0.62 -9.05 17.30
CA TRP A 73 -1.55 -7.93 17.41
C TRP A 73 -1.83 -7.58 18.90
N PRO A 74 -1.84 -6.29 19.29
CA PRO A 74 -1.59 -5.07 18.51
C PRO A 74 -0.12 -4.58 18.50
N GLY A 75 0.87 -5.30 19.05
CA GLY A 75 2.28 -4.87 19.05
C GLY A 75 3.12 -5.50 17.95
N ASN A 76 2.74 -5.30 16.68
CA ASN A 76 3.36 -6.03 15.56
C ASN A 76 4.54 -5.31 14.90
N VAL A 77 4.80 -4.05 15.22
CA VAL A 77 6.02 -3.33 14.79
C VAL A 77 7.13 -3.60 15.80
N GLN A 78 8.21 -4.21 15.31
CA GLN A 78 9.38 -4.56 16.13
C GLN A 78 10.38 -3.42 16.17
N ASP A 79 10.55 -2.70 15.07
CA ASP A 79 11.52 -1.60 15.01
C ASP A 79 11.23 -0.69 13.80
N GLY A 80 11.73 0.54 13.83
CA GLY A 80 11.56 1.48 12.73
C GLY A 80 12.65 2.55 12.68
N HIS A 81 13.20 2.76 11.49
CA HIS A 81 14.36 3.61 11.24
C HIS A 81 14.13 4.53 10.06
N TYR A 82 14.73 5.72 10.13
CA TYR A 82 14.89 6.60 8.98
C TYR A 82 16.37 6.92 8.80
N TYR A 83 16.88 6.61 7.61
CA TYR A 83 18.27 6.76 7.26
C TYR A 83 18.51 8.10 6.55
N ALA A 84 19.70 8.66 6.71
CA ALA A 84 20.11 9.91 6.03
C ALA A 84 20.02 9.83 4.50
N SER A 85 19.93 8.62 3.93
CA SER A 85 19.70 8.37 2.51
C SER A 85 18.26 8.65 2.05
N GLY A 86 17.34 9.02 2.96
CA GLY A 86 15.92 9.17 2.64
C GLY A 86 15.11 7.87 2.70
N LEU A 87 15.70 6.80 3.26
CA LEU A 87 15.04 5.50 3.39
C LEU A 87 14.32 5.41 4.74
N PHE A 88 13.00 5.21 4.70
CA PHE A 88 12.24 4.73 5.85
C PHE A 88 12.19 3.21 5.82
N ARG A 89 12.40 2.57 6.97
CA ARG A 89 12.27 1.12 7.13
C ARG A 89 11.53 0.81 8.43
N ALA A 90 10.53 -0.07 8.35
CA ALA A 90 9.87 -0.65 9.51
C ALA A 90 9.98 -2.18 9.46
N TYR A 91 10.36 -2.78 10.58
CA TYR A 91 10.33 -4.22 10.77
C TYR A 91 9.06 -4.58 11.52
N VAL A 92 8.32 -5.56 11.00
CA VAL A 92 7.10 -6.05 11.64
C VAL A 92 7.21 -7.55 11.85
N THR A 93 6.51 -8.07 12.85
CA THR A 93 6.40 -9.51 13.01
C THR A 93 5.79 -10.11 11.75
N GLY A 94 6.49 -11.05 11.11
CA GLY A 94 6.06 -11.63 9.84
C GLY A 94 6.39 -10.79 8.61
N GLY A 95 7.23 -9.75 8.70
CA GLY A 95 7.50 -8.93 7.53
C GLY A 95 8.40 -7.72 7.69
N MET A 96 8.41 -6.87 6.67
CA MET A 96 9.03 -5.55 6.71
C MET A 96 8.47 -4.63 5.63
N LEU A 97 8.70 -3.34 5.82
CA LEU A 97 8.36 -2.28 4.89
C LEU A 97 9.57 -1.35 4.70
N GLU A 98 9.81 -0.94 3.47
CA GLU A 98 10.78 0.08 3.09
C GLU A 98 10.16 1.08 2.12
N ALA A 99 10.36 2.36 2.38
CA ALA A 99 9.98 3.46 1.49
C ALA A 99 11.19 4.37 1.26
N GLY A 100 11.71 4.38 0.04
CA GLY A 100 12.75 5.31 -0.40
C GLY A 100 12.11 6.59 -0.91
N ALA A 101 12.34 7.70 -0.21
CA ALA A 101 11.68 8.96 -0.46
C ALA A 101 12.62 10.16 -0.29
N THR A 102 12.24 11.27 -0.92
CA THR A 102 13.02 12.51 -0.84
C THR A 102 12.85 13.20 0.51
N ASN A 103 11.66 13.08 1.12
CA ASN A 103 11.34 13.72 2.39
C ASN A 103 10.48 12.79 3.26
N LEU A 104 10.62 12.91 4.58
CA LEU A 104 9.77 12.25 5.57
C LEU A 104 9.21 13.27 6.54
N THR A 105 7.90 13.24 6.73
CA THR A 105 7.19 14.09 7.69
C THR A 105 6.37 13.24 8.64
N LEU A 106 6.21 13.74 9.86
CA LEU A 106 5.29 13.20 10.85
C LEU A 106 4.08 14.12 10.95
N GLY A 107 2.89 13.54 11.10
CA GLY A 107 1.67 14.28 11.31
C GLY A 107 0.72 13.56 12.24
N ASP A 108 -0.15 14.34 12.88
CA ASP A 108 -1.35 13.84 13.51
C ASP A 108 -2.36 13.57 12.39
N SER A 109 -2.94 12.37 12.40
CA SER A 109 -3.87 11.80 11.43
C SER A 109 -4.60 12.83 10.55
N THR A 110 -4.05 13.10 9.38
CA THR A 110 -4.85 13.42 8.20
C THR A 110 -4.52 12.32 7.20
N PRO A 111 -5.48 11.41 6.90
CA PRO A 111 -5.38 10.60 5.71
C PRO A 111 -5.05 11.53 4.54
N LEU A 112 -4.35 11.01 3.53
CA LEU A 112 -4.36 11.67 2.22
C LEU A 112 -5.83 11.94 1.91
N ASP A 113 -6.20 13.21 1.93
CA ASP A 113 -7.58 13.64 1.85
C ASP A 113 -8.15 13.04 0.56
N ASP A 114 -9.06 12.07 0.68
CA ASP A 114 -9.86 11.48 -0.40
C ASP A 114 -10.94 12.48 -0.87
N SER A 115 -10.69 13.78 -0.70
CA SER A 115 -11.62 14.86 -1.01
C SER A 115 -11.68 15.23 -2.49
N ASP A 116 -11.35 14.29 -3.39
CA ASP A 116 -11.76 14.35 -4.80
C ASP A 116 -12.48 13.08 -5.30
N SER A 117 -12.87 12.18 -4.40
CA SER A 117 -13.95 11.23 -4.67
C SER A 117 -14.67 10.88 -3.37
N GLY A 118 -15.72 11.66 -3.05
CA GLY A 118 -16.64 11.38 -1.96
C GLY A 118 -17.42 10.07 -2.16
N GLU A 119 -16.75 8.94 -2.01
CA GLU A 119 -17.39 7.65 -1.79
C GLU A 119 -16.92 7.11 -0.43
N SER A 120 -17.65 7.51 0.62
CA SER A 120 -17.75 6.71 1.83
C SER A 120 -17.99 5.26 1.45
N MET A 121 -17.15 4.34 1.95
CA MET A 121 -17.32 2.89 1.85
C MET A 121 -18.81 2.50 1.95
N PRO A 122 -19.48 2.11 0.85
CA PRO A 122 -20.76 1.46 0.97
C PRO A 122 -20.46 -0.01 1.22
N VAL A 123 -20.78 -0.48 2.41
CA VAL A 123 -21.09 -1.90 2.64
C VAL A 123 -22.39 -2.20 1.89
N LEU A 124 -22.31 -2.25 0.56
CA LEU A 124 -23.36 -2.73 -0.33
C LEU A 124 -22.65 -3.56 -1.40
N LEU A 125 -22.74 -4.88 -1.22
CA LEU A 125 -22.23 -5.95 -2.08
C LEU A 125 -22.89 -6.00 -3.48
N SER A 126 -23.67 -4.98 -3.87
CA SER A 126 -24.59 -5.07 -5.01
C SER A 126 -23.97 -4.89 -6.40
N ASP A 127 -22.76 -4.32 -6.49
CA ASP A 127 -22.10 -4.04 -7.79
C ASP A 127 -20.76 -4.76 -7.98
N TYR A 128 -20.33 -5.58 -7.02
CA TYR A 128 -19.12 -6.38 -7.16
C TYR A 128 -19.43 -7.61 -8.00
N LYS A 129 -18.81 -7.72 -9.17
CA LYS A 129 -18.81 -8.97 -9.92
C LYS A 129 -17.72 -9.86 -9.33
N ALA A 130 -18.06 -11.09 -8.97
CA ALA A 130 -17.06 -12.13 -8.77
C ALA A 130 -16.16 -12.17 -10.01
N LEU A 131 -14.87 -11.97 -9.81
CA LEU A 131 -13.89 -12.10 -10.88
C LEU A 131 -13.85 -13.57 -11.31
N TYR A 132 -13.91 -13.82 -12.62
CA TYR A 132 -13.31 -15.02 -13.20
C TYR A 132 -11.81 -14.74 -13.38
N ASP A 133 -11.00 -15.72 -13.81
CA ASP A 133 -9.60 -15.44 -14.12
C ASP A 133 -9.54 -14.27 -15.12
N VAL A 134 -9.05 -13.11 -14.65
CA VAL A 134 -8.94 -11.89 -15.45
C VAL A 134 -7.47 -11.68 -15.74
N ASP A 135 -7.16 -11.65 -17.03
CA ASP A 135 -5.90 -11.13 -17.56
C ASP A 135 -6.18 -9.79 -18.26
N PHE A 136 -5.50 -8.73 -17.82
CA PHE A 136 -5.43 -7.50 -18.60
C PHE A 136 -4.02 -6.91 -18.58
N ASP A 137 -3.65 -6.37 -19.73
CA ASP A 137 -2.37 -5.71 -19.97
C ASP A 137 -2.62 -4.21 -20.18
N PHE A 138 -1.58 -3.38 -19.99
CA PHE A 138 -1.59 -1.94 -20.30
C PHE A 138 -2.48 -1.05 -19.41
N GLY A 139 -2.70 -1.46 -18.16
CA GLY A 139 -3.36 -0.64 -17.13
C GLY A 139 -2.39 0.22 -16.32
N PHE A 140 -2.94 1.05 -15.44
CA PHE A 140 -2.17 1.83 -14.46
C PHE A 140 -2.54 1.39 -13.06
N LEU A 141 -1.57 0.96 -12.27
CA LEU A 141 -1.67 0.93 -10.82
C LEU A 141 -1.50 2.36 -10.31
N GLN A 142 -2.51 2.89 -9.62
CA GLN A 142 -2.49 4.24 -9.05
C GLN A 142 -2.26 4.19 -7.56
N HIS A 143 -2.97 3.30 -6.87
CA HIS A 143 -2.97 3.24 -5.42
C HIS A 143 -2.96 1.81 -4.90
N VAL A 144 -2.24 1.57 -3.81
CA VAL A 144 -2.35 0.34 -3.01
C VAL A 144 -2.58 0.70 -1.56
N GLY A 145 -3.66 0.18 -0.97
CA GLY A 145 -3.94 0.26 0.45
C GLY A 145 -3.74 -1.09 1.13
N ILE A 146 -3.11 -1.10 2.30
CA ILE A 146 -2.89 -2.31 3.11
C ILE A 146 -3.43 -2.00 4.50
N LEU A 147 -4.36 -2.83 4.98
CA LEU A 147 -5.03 -2.68 6.26
C LEU A 147 -4.84 -3.99 7.05
N PRO A 148 -3.68 -4.17 7.73
CA PRO A 148 -3.34 -5.42 8.41
C PRO A 148 -4.42 -5.87 9.38
N ALA A 149 -4.91 -4.95 10.23
CA ALA A 149 -5.94 -5.18 11.24
C ALA A 149 -7.24 -5.79 10.68
N LEU A 150 -7.56 -5.49 9.43
CA LEU A 150 -8.78 -5.94 8.76
C LEU A 150 -8.55 -7.16 7.85
N GLY A 151 -7.31 -7.62 7.70
CA GLY A 151 -6.99 -8.67 6.75
C GLY A 151 -7.27 -8.26 5.31
N MET A 152 -7.06 -6.97 4.98
CA MET A 152 -7.48 -6.38 3.70
C MET A 152 -6.33 -5.71 2.95
N VAL A 153 -6.38 -5.82 1.63
CA VAL A 153 -5.56 -5.04 0.68
C VAL A 153 -6.51 -4.49 -0.38
N THR A 154 -6.22 -3.29 -0.89
CA THR A 154 -6.93 -2.70 -2.03
C THR A 154 -5.92 -2.25 -3.08
N ALA A 155 -6.28 -2.36 -4.35
CA ALA A 155 -5.49 -1.81 -5.46
C ALA A 155 -6.43 -1.02 -6.39
N HIS A 156 -6.17 0.28 -6.54
CA HIS A 156 -6.88 1.12 -7.49
C HIS A 156 -6.11 1.14 -8.79
N VAL A 157 -6.81 0.79 -9.86
CA VAL A 157 -6.24 0.67 -11.19
C VAL A 157 -7.07 1.46 -12.20
N LEU A 158 -6.42 2.00 -13.22
CA LEU A 158 -7.06 2.37 -14.47
C LEU A 158 -6.89 1.23 -15.45
N MET A 159 -8.00 0.67 -15.93
CA MET A 159 -7.99 -0.46 -16.85
C MET A 159 -8.60 -0.08 -18.20
N ARG A 160 -8.02 -0.56 -19.30
CA ARG A 160 -8.67 -0.50 -20.61
C ARG A 160 -9.67 -1.64 -20.70
N VAL A 161 -10.90 -1.33 -21.09
CA VAL A 161 -11.94 -2.34 -21.34
C VAL A 161 -12.11 -2.45 -22.85
N GLY A 162 -11.44 -3.43 -23.46
CA GLY A 162 -11.45 -3.62 -24.92
C GLY A 162 -10.04 -3.73 -25.49
N ASP A 163 -9.74 -2.95 -26.52
CA ASP A 163 -8.44 -2.92 -27.17
C ASP A 163 -7.51 -1.82 -26.61
N LEU A 164 -6.30 -1.73 -27.16
CA LEU A 164 -5.30 -0.70 -26.80
C LEU A 164 -5.79 0.75 -27.01
N SER A 165 -6.81 0.96 -27.83
CA SER A 165 -7.38 2.28 -28.14
C SER A 165 -8.55 2.66 -27.23
N SER A 166 -9.07 1.70 -26.46
CA SER A 166 -10.21 1.87 -25.58
C SER A 166 -9.86 2.76 -24.38
N ASP A 167 -10.83 3.54 -23.90
CA ASP A 167 -10.62 4.45 -22.78
C ASP A 167 -10.24 3.72 -21.48
N LEU A 168 -9.52 4.45 -20.62
CA LEU A 168 -9.18 4.00 -19.29
C LEU A 168 -10.38 4.18 -18.37
N VAL A 169 -10.78 3.08 -17.73
CA VAL A 169 -11.89 3.02 -16.80
C VAL A 169 -11.32 2.78 -15.40
N PRO A 170 -11.68 3.59 -14.38
CA PRO A 170 -11.28 3.32 -13.02
C PRO A 170 -11.86 1.99 -12.53
N ALA A 171 -11.05 1.24 -11.79
CA ALA A 171 -11.48 0.04 -11.11
C ALA A 171 -10.73 -0.16 -9.80
N VAL A 172 -11.37 -0.85 -8.86
CA VAL A 172 -10.78 -1.18 -7.55
C VAL A 172 -10.85 -2.70 -7.37
N LEU A 173 -9.68 -3.26 -7.08
CA LEU A 173 -9.53 -4.63 -6.60
C LEU A 173 -9.49 -4.61 -5.08
N SER A 174 -10.40 -5.33 -4.44
CA SER A 174 -10.45 -5.47 -2.98
C SER A 174 -10.19 -6.93 -2.59
N PHE A 175 -9.20 -7.14 -1.75
CA PHE A 175 -8.76 -8.44 -1.26
C PHE A 175 -9.15 -8.60 0.21
N TYR A 176 -9.73 -9.74 0.56
CA TYR A 176 -10.23 -10.04 1.91
C TYR A 176 -9.68 -11.38 2.39
N GLY A 177 -9.47 -11.51 3.70
CA GLY A 177 -8.81 -12.68 4.28
C GLY A 177 -7.38 -12.81 3.73
N VAL A 178 -6.67 -11.69 3.62
CA VAL A 178 -5.31 -11.65 3.10
C VAL A 178 -4.39 -12.45 4.02
N LYS A 179 -3.67 -13.42 3.45
CA LYS A 179 -2.69 -14.28 4.14
C LYS A 179 -1.28 -13.72 3.99
N SER A 180 -0.96 -13.24 2.80
CA SER A 180 0.32 -12.55 2.55
C SER A 180 0.18 -11.48 1.48
N CYS A 181 1.06 -10.48 1.57
CA CYS A 181 1.13 -9.36 0.65
C CYS A 181 2.60 -9.02 0.39
N ASN A 182 3.03 -9.08 -0.87
CA ASN A 182 4.39 -8.77 -1.30
C ASN A 182 4.35 -7.69 -2.38
N LEU A 183 5.10 -6.61 -2.18
CA LEU A 183 5.26 -5.51 -3.11
C LEU A 183 6.74 -5.19 -3.27
N ARG A 184 7.15 -5.01 -4.53
CA ARG A 184 8.45 -4.43 -4.87
C ARG A 184 8.28 -3.57 -6.09
N LEU A 185 8.44 -2.26 -5.94
CA LEU A 185 8.21 -1.28 -7.00
C LEU A 185 9.38 -0.30 -7.10
N ASP A 186 9.93 -0.15 -8.31
CA ASP A 186 10.74 1.00 -8.69
C ASP A 186 9.80 2.11 -9.16
N VAL A 187 9.38 2.94 -8.21
CA VAL A 187 8.37 3.99 -8.43
C VAL A 187 8.89 5.05 -9.40
N ALA A 188 10.18 5.35 -9.35
CA ALA A 188 10.81 6.29 -10.27
C ALA A 188 10.71 5.81 -11.72
N ALA A 189 11.05 4.55 -11.99
CA ALA A 189 11.00 4.00 -13.33
C ALA A 189 9.55 3.78 -13.83
N MET A 190 8.60 3.47 -12.93
CA MET A 190 7.18 3.35 -13.29
C MET A 190 6.55 4.68 -13.75
N ARG A 191 7.06 5.83 -13.31
CA ARG A 191 6.51 7.16 -13.65
C ARG A 191 6.54 7.46 -15.15
N ASP A 192 7.55 6.97 -15.86
CA ASP A 192 7.74 7.29 -17.28
C ASP A 192 6.84 6.45 -18.21
N SER A 193 6.04 5.54 -17.65
CA SER A 193 5.20 4.58 -18.38
C SER A 193 3.85 5.15 -18.86
N VAL A 194 3.80 6.41 -19.31
CA VAL A 194 2.55 7.16 -19.52
C VAL A 194 1.72 6.66 -20.72
N ARG A 195 2.35 6.14 -21.78
CA ARG A 195 1.60 5.76 -23.00
C ARG A 195 0.93 4.38 -22.90
N PHE A 196 1.54 3.45 -22.19
CA PHE A 196 1.18 2.03 -22.22
C PHE A 196 0.83 1.45 -20.86
N GLY A 197 0.65 2.29 -19.83
CA GLY A 197 0.42 1.81 -18.47
C GLY A 197 1.69 1.32 -17.78
N ASN A 198 1.66 1.31 -16.45
CA ASN A 198 2.72 0.77 -15.61
C ASN A 198 2.47 -0.71 -15.23
N ILE A 199 1.32 -1.29 -15.60
CA ILE A 199 1.01 -2.72 -15.47
C ILE A 199 1.39 -3.43 -16.77
N ALA A 200 2.31 -4.39 -16.66
CA ALA A 200 2.69 -5.28 -17.75
C ALA A 200 1.69 -6.43 -17.91
N SER A 201 1.24 -7.01 -16.80
CA SER A 201 0.22 -8.06 -16.78
C SER A 201 -0.43 -8.14 -15.40
N LEU A 202 -1.75 -8.17 -15.34
CA LEU A 202 -2.47 -8.53 -14.11
C LEU A 202 -3.08 -9.90 -14.29
N ARG A 203 -2.88 -10.80 -13.33
CA ARG A 203 -3.44 -12.16 -13.31
C ARG A 203 -4.14 -12.44 -12.00
N VAL A 204 -5.41 -12.82 -12.09
CA VAL A 204 -6.20 -13.27 -10.94
C VAL A 204 -6.37 -14.79 -11.02
N ASN A 205 -5.85 -15.55 -10.04
CA ASN A 205 -6.13 -16.97 -9.88
C ASN A 205 -7.05 -17.18 -8.68
N VAL A 206 -8.35 -17.23 -8.94
CA VAL A 206 -9.38 -17.32 -7.90
C VAL A 206 -9.32 -18.67 -7.17
N LYS A 207 -9.02 -19.77 -7.88
CA LYS A 207 -8.94 -21.11 -7.28
C LYS A 207 -7.75 -21.26 -6.34
N GLY A 208 -6.62 -20.63 -6.68
CA GLY A 208 -5.42 -20.60 -5.86
C GLY A 208 -5.49 -19.58 -4.72
N GLY A 209 -6.43 -18.63 -4.77
CA GLY A 209 -6.49 -17.51 -3.84
C GLY A 209 -5.30 -16.56 -3.99
N ILE A 210 -4.77 -16.40 -5.21
CA ILE A 210 -3.56 -15.59 -5.46
C ILE A 210 -3.82 -14.62 -6.61
N VAL A 211 -3.38 -13.39 -6.44
CA VAL A 211 -3.38 -12.36 -7.48
C VAL A 211 -2.00 -11.78 -7.65
N TRP A 212 -1.57 -11.69 -8.91
CA TRP A 212 -0.32 -11.08 -9.31
C TRP A 212 -0.60 -9.86 -10.19
N ILE A 213 -0.02 -8.72 -9.84
CA ILE A 213 0.05 -7.53 -10.67
C ILE A 213 1.52 -7.33 -11.02
N TYR A 214 1.93 -7.81 -12.19
CA TYR A 214 3.25 -7.55 -12.75
C TYR A 214 3.27 -6.13 -13.29
N CYS A 215 4.01 -5.27 -12.61
CA CYS A 215 4.29 -3.93 -13.07
C CYS A 215 5.49 -3.98 -14.03
N ARG A 216 5.67 -2.96 -14.86
CA ARG A 216 6.84 -2.88 -15.75
C ARG A 216 8.15 -2.91 -14.97
N GLU A 217 8.15 -2.25 -13.82
CA GLU A 217 9.33 -2.08 -12.97
C GLU A 217 9.01 -2.52 -11.54
N GLY A 218 8.38 -3.68 -11.40
CA GLY A 218 8.02 -4.23 -10.09
C GLY A 218 6.92 -5.27 -10.13
N PHE A 219 6.44 -5.65 -8.97
CA PHE A 219 5.28 -6.53 -8.83
C PHE A 219 4.53 -6.26 -7.53
N VAL A 220 3.24 -6.63 -7.55
CA VAL A 220 2.38 -6.80 -6.38
C VAL A 220 1.85 -8.23 -6.41
N GLU A 221 1.99 -8.95 -5.31
CA GLU A 221 1.43 -10.28 -5.12
C GLU A 221 0.61 -10.27 -3.83
N VAL A 222 -0.66 -10.69 -3.93
CA VAL A 222 -1.56 -10.79 -2.79
C VAL A 222 -2.13 -12.20 -2.77
N VAL A 223 -1.96 -12.89 -1.64
CA VAL A 223 -2.61 -14.17 -1.36
C VAL A 223 -3.78 -13.90 -0.43
N ALA A 224 -4.99 -14.17 -0.88
CA ALA A 224 -6.22 -13.83 -0.18
C ALA A 224 -7.29 -14.92 -0.35
N GLU A 225 -8.22 -14.97 0.60
CA GLU A 225 -9.37 -15.88 0.50
C GLU A 225 -10.36 -15.44 -0.57
N GLN A 226 -10.51 -14.13 -0.77
CA GLN A 226 -11.46 -13.56 -1.72
C GLN A 226 -10.88 -12.32 -2.39
N VAL A 227 -11.25 -12.12 -3.65
CA VAL A 227 -10.96 -10.92 -4.43
C VAL A 227 -12.21 -10.45 -5.15
N MET A 228 -12.47 -9.15 -5.09
CA MET A 228 -13.60 -8.52 -5.75
C MET A 228 -13.13 -7.38 -6.65
N LEU A 229 -13.75 -7.22 -7.82
CA LEU A 229 -13.53 -6.10 -8.73
C LEU A 229 -14.77 -5.21 -8.78
N ARG A 230 -14.59 -3.91 -8.51
CA ARG A 230 -15.58 -2.88 -8.81
C ARG A 230 -15.05 -2.02 -9.94
N LYS A 231 -15.84 -1.86 -11.02
CA LYS A 231 -15.55 -0.93 -12.12
C LYS A 231 -16.46 0.28 -11.98
N PHE A 232 -15.93 1.46 -12.27
CA PHE A 232 -16.70 2.70 -12.28
C PHE A 232 -16.97 3.08 -13.73
N GLY A 233 -18.25 3.07 -14.14
CA GLY A 233 -18.70 3.37 -15.50
C GLY A 233 -19.52 4.65 -15.56
#